data_AF-A0A0Z8J4R9-F1
#
_entry.id   AF-A0A0Z8J4R9-F1
#
_cell.length_a   1.000
_cell.length_b   1.000
_cell.length_c   1.000
_cell.angle_alpha   90.00
_cell.angle_beta   90.00
_cell.angle_gamma   90.00
#
_symmetry.space_group_name_H-M   'P 1'
#
loop_
_entity.id
_entity.type
_entity.pdbx_description
1 polymer ?
#
loop_
_entity_poly.entity_id
_entity_poly.type
_entity_poly.pdbx_seq_one_letter_code
_entity_poly.pdbx_strand_id
1 'polypeptide(L)' 'MTVKVSLLNVRDKPGLDGKIVATYTYGEQFNYDSVYIADGYIWVSYVSRSGVRRYVAAGEESNRRNVVPYGTFK' A
#
# COMPACT_ATOMS: atom_id res chain seq x y z
N MET A 1 -7.58 1.40 5.27
CA MET A 1 -6.68 0.32 5.74
C MET A 1 -6.15 0.68 7.12
N THR A 2 -6.07 -0.30 8.03
CA THR A 2 -5.32 -0.18 9.30
C THR A 2 -4.07 -1.04 9.22
N VAL A 3 -2.89 -0.47 9.47
CA VAL A 3 -1.60 -1.16 9.32
C VAL A 3 -1.41 -2.18 10.45
N LYS A 4 -0.98 -3.41 10.11
CA LYS A 4 -0.73 -4.53 11.04
C LYS A 4 0.70 -5.05 11.03
N VAL A 5 1.58 -4.45 10.23
CA VAL A 5 3.03 -4.69 10.24
C VAL A 5 3.76 -3.48 10.83
N SER A 6 5.06 -3.61 11.11
CA SER A 6 5.85 -2.55 11.74
C SER A 6 5.97 -1.30 10.86
N LEU A 7 6.15 -1.48 9.55
CA LEU A 7 6.38 -0.39 8.61
C LEU A 7 5.86 -0.75 7.21
N LEU A 8 5.23 0.22 6.56
CA LEU A 8 4.88 0.19 5.14
C LEU A 8 5.45 1.43 4.45
N ASN A 9 6.07 1.24 3.29
CA ASN A 9 6.56 2.33 2.47
C ASN A 9 5.43 2.91 1.61
N VAL A 10 5.37 4.24 1.55
CA VAL A 10 4.58 4.98 0.57
C VAL A 10 5.49 5.30 -0.62
N ARG A 11 5.08 4.89 -1.81
CA ARG A 11 5.83 5.07 -3.05
C ARG A 11 5.12 5.99 -4.04
N ASP A 12 5.89 6.54 -4.98
CA ASP A 12 5.40 7.41 -6.06
C ASP A 12 4.83 6.67 -7.28
N LYS A 13 5.11 5.36 -7.40
CA LYS A 13 4.50 4.44 -8.35
C LYS A 13 4.26 3.07 -7.70
N PRO A 14 3.35 2.23 -8.23
CA PRO A 14 3.18 0.87 -7.72
C PRO A 14 4.36 0.04 -8.22
N GLY A 15 5.13 -0.51 -7.27
CA GLY A 15 6.29 -1.36 -7.57
C GLY A 15 7.46 -1.14 -6.61
N LEU A 16 8.34 -2.12 -6.54
CA LEU A 16 9.51 -2.12 -5.66
C LEU A 16 10.57 -1.08 -6.08
N ASP A 17 10.53 -0.64 -7.32
CA ASP A 17 11.42 0.37 -7.89
C ASP A 17 10.87 1.81 -7.78
N GLY A 18 9.67 2.00 -7.23
CA GLY A 18 9.11 3.32 -6.92
C GLY A 18 9.87 4.01 -5.79
N LYS A 19 10.05 5.33 -5.85
CA LYS A 19 10.75 6.08 -4.81
C LYS A 19 9.93 6.08 -3.53
N ILE A 20 10.57 5.81 -2.40
CA ILE A 20 9.94 5.93 -1.08
C ILE A 20 9.84 7.42 -0.74
N VAL A 21 8.63 7.88 -0.42
CA VAL A 21 8.34 9.30 -0.15
C VAL A 21 7.73 9.54 1.23
N ALA A 22 7.25 8.49 1.89
CA ALA A 22 6.74 8.50 3.25
C ALA A 22 6.64 7.06 3.77
N THR A 23 6.22 6.90 5.02
CA THR A 23 5.97 5.60 5.64
C THR A 23 4.71 5.64 6.48
N TYR A 24 4.05 4.48 6.61
CA TYR A 24 3.09 4.21 7.66
C TYR A 24 3.66 3.18 8.64
N THR A 25 3.31 3.29 9.91
CA THR A 25 3.72 2.36 10.98
C THR A 25 2.51 1.64 11.58
N TYR A 26 2.77 0.65 12.42
CA TYR A 26 1.73 -0.19 13.05
C TYR A 26 0.60 0.64 13.68
N GLY A 27 -0.65 0.27 13.38
CA GLY A 27 -1.84 0.90 13.94
C GLY A 27 -2.31 2.16 13.22
N GLU A 28 -1.48 2.77 12.37
CA GLU A 28 -1.90 3.91 11.56
C GLU A 28 -2.98 3.53 10.55
N GLN A 29 -3.79 4.52 10.19
CA GLN A 29 -4.94 4.36 9.29
C GLN A 29 -4.88 5.37 8.16
N PHE A 30 -5.23 4.91 6.96
CA PHE A 30 -5.43 5.76 5.80
C PHE A 30 -6.50 5.20 4.88
N ASN A 31 -7.16 6.09 4.15
CA ASN A 31 -8.13 5.73 3.13
C ASN A 31 -7.43 5.54 1.79
N TYR A 32 -7.98 4.67 0.96
CA TYR A 32 -7.53 4.41 -0.41
C TYR A 32 -8.76 4.21 -1.30
N ASP A 33 -8.59 4.41 -2.60
CA ASP A 33 -9.68 4.37 -3.58
C ASP A 33 -9.39 3.43 -4.76
N SER A 34 -8.16 2.91 -4.86
CA SER A 34 -7.71 2.11 -5.99
C SER A 34 -6.81 0.97 -5.51
N VAL A 35 -6.83 -0.14 -6.27
CA VAL A 35 -6.02 -1.34 -6.03
C VAL A 35 -5.26 -1.70 -7.30
N TYR A 36 -3.98 -2.06 -7.16
CA TYR A 36 -3.09 -2.46 -8.25
C TYR A 36 -2.38 -3.77 -7.91
N ILE A 37 -1.96 -4.51 -8.92
CA ILE A 37 -1.13 -5.71 -8.78
C ILE A 37 0.17 -5.46 -9.52
N ALA A 38 1.29 -5.53 -8.81
CA ALA A 38 2.63 -5.35 -9.36
C ALA A 38 3.67 -5.98 -8.45
N ASP A 39 4.73 -6.53 -9.04
CA ASP A 39 5.90 -7.09 -8.32
C ASP A 39 5.56 -8.13 -7.24
N GLY A 40 4.50 -8.93 -7.44
CA GLY A 40 4.06 -9.93 -6.47
C GLY A 40 3.35 -9.35 -5.24
N TYR A 41 2.88 -8.10 -5.29
CA TYR A 41 2.12 -7.47 -4.23
C TYR A 41 0.78 -6.90 -4.71
N ILE A 42 -0.19 -6.90 -3.79
CA ILE A 42 -1.35 -6.03 -3.89
C ILE A 42 -0.95 -4.66 -3.36
N TRP A 43 -1.19 -3.62 -4.16
CA TRP A 43 -0.96 -2.23 -3.79
C TRP A 43 -2.29 -1.51 -3.63
N VAL A 44 -2.44 -0.75 -2.54
CA VAL A 44 -3.53 0.23 -2.40
C VAL A 44 -3.00 1.62 -2.75
N SER A 45 -3.88 2.49 -3.22
CA SER A 45 -3.49 3.82 -3.66
C SER A 45 -4.49 4.90 -3.25
N TYR A 46 -3.95 6.10 -2.97
CA TYR A 46 -4.70 7.28 -2.55
C TYR A 46 -4.09 8.56 -3.13
N VAL A 47 -4.87 9.66 -3.17
CA VAL A 47 -4.35 10.99 -3.51
C VAL A 47 -3.87 11.62 -2.21
N SER A 48 -2.59 12.00 -2.15
CA SER A 48 -2.04 12.70 -0.98
C SER A 48 -2.66 14.08 -0.82
N ARG A 49 -2.44 14.72 0.33
CA ARG A 49 -2.81 16.12 0.58
C ARG A 49 -2.24 17.10 -0.47
N SER A 50 -1.12 16.74 -1.11
CA SER A 50 -0.48 17.55 -2.15
C SER A 50 -1.02 17.27 -3.57
N GLY A 51 -2.09 16.49 -3.70
CA GLY A 51 -2.69 16.16 -5.00
C GLY A 51 -1.97 15.05 -5.79
N VAL A 52 -0.95 14.40 -5.21
CA VAL A 52 -0.14 13.39 -5.92
C VAL A 52 -0.63 11.98 -5.54
N ARG A 53 -0.79 11.11 -6.54
CA ARG A 53 -1.13 9.70 -6.33
C ARG A 53 0.03 8.97 -5.63
N ARG A 54 -0.28 8.20 -4.59
CA ARG A 54 0.67 7.43 -3.79
C ARG A 54 0.25 5.97 -3.70
N TYR A 55 1.22 5.10 -3.46
CA TYR A 55 1.04 3.66 -3.50
C TYR A 55 1.65 3.01 -2.26
N VAL A 56 0.93 2.08 -1.66
CA VAL A 56 1.37 1.35 -0.45
C VAL A 56 1.12 -0.14 -0.69
N ALA A 57 2.16 -0.96 -0.51
CA ALA A 57 1.98 -2.40 -0.55
C ALA A 57 1.07 -2.83 0.62
N ALA A 58 0.02 -3.60 0.30
CA ALA A 58 -1.02 -4.01 1.24
C ALA A 58 -1.01 -5.51 1.52
N GLY A 59 -0.16 -6.26 0.83
CA GLY A 59 0.09 -7.67 1.08
C GLY A 59 0.69 -8.37 -0.13
N GLU A 60 1.09 -9.62 0.07
CA GLU A 60 1.60 -10.48 -1.01
C GLU A 60 0.47 -10.95 -1.91
N GLU A 61 0.73 -10.95 -3.22
CA GLU A 61 -0.22 -11.37 -4.23
C GLU A 61 0.07 -12.78 -4.72
N SER A 62 -1.01 -13.56 -4.85
CA SER A 62 -1.00 -14.83 -5.59
C SER A 62 -2.38 -15.04 -6.20
N ASN A 63 -2.44 -15.35 -7.51
CA ASN A 63 -3.69 -15.61 -8.24
C ASN A 63 -4.77 -14.53 -8.05
N ARG A 64 -4.34 -13.27 -8.10
CA ARG A 64 -5.12 -12.03 -7.88
C ARG A 64 -5.78 -11.95 -6.51
N ARG A 65 -5.20 -12.62 -5.51
CA ARG A 65 -5.65 -12.59 -4.12
C ARG A 65 -4.53 -12.11 -3.21
N ASN A 66 -4.89 -11.39 -2.16
CA ASN A 66 -3.98 -11.05 -1.08
C ASN A 66 -3.83 -12.27 -0.16
N VAL A 67 -2.68 -12.92 -0.17
CA VAL A 67 -2.41 -14.14 0.62
C VAL A 67 -1.72 -13.85 1.94
N VAL A 68 -1.06 -12.70 2.06
CA VAL A 68 -0.43 -12.23 3.31
C VAL A 68 -0.78 -10.74 3.52
N PRO A 69 -1.96 -10.45 4.11
CA PRO A 69 -2.38 -9.07 4.34
C PRO A 69 -1.48 -8.33 5.32
N TYR A 70 -1.04 -7.11 4.97
CA TYR A 70 -0.25 -6.24 5.86
C TYR A 70 -1.11 -5.30 6.72
N GLY A 71 -2.42 -5.45 6.64
CA GLY A 71 -3.37 -4.64 7.36
C GLY A 71 -4.80 -5.19 7.28
N THR A 72 -5.70 -4.54 7.99
CA THR A 72 -7.14 -4.80 7.87
C THR A 72 -7.78 -3.82 6.92
N PHE A 73 -8.66 -4.31 6.06
CA PHE A 73 -9.40 -3.54 5.08
C PHE A 73 -10.83 -3.26 5.59
N LYS A 74 -11.41 -2.14 5.18
CA LYS A 74 -12.79 -1.73 5.50
C LYS A 74 -13.56 -1.61 4.20
#